data_AF-A0A955PLB4-F1
#
_entry.id   AF-A0A955PLB4-F1
#
_cell.length_a   1.000
_cell.length_b   1.000
_cell.length_c   1.000
_cell.angle_alpha   90.00
_cell.angle_beta   90.00
_cell.angle_gamma   90.00
#
_symmetry.space_group_name_H-M   'P 1'
#
loop_
_entity.id
_entity.type
_entity.pdbx_description
1 polymer ?
#
loop_
_entity_poly.entity_id
_entity_poly.type
_entity_poly.pdbx_seq_one_letter_code
_entity_poly.pdbx_strand_id
1 'polypeptide(L)' 'MKLTHQSAGFTLIELLIVIAIILILIAIALPNFLSAQIRAKVTRAEADLRSLATAIEFFRTEHAHYPVGTDNSSS' A
#
# COMPACT_ATOMS: atom_id res chain seq x y z
N MET A 1 58.21 -5.57 15.41
CA MET A 1 57.09 -6.35 15.99
C MET A 1 55.88 -6.18 15.07
N LYS A 2 55.56 -7.17 14.22
CA LYS A 2 54.44 -7.09 13.27
C LYS A 2 53.20 -7.70 13.94
N LEU A 3 52.19 -6.88 14.18
CA LEU A 3 50.88 -7.30 14.67
C LEU A 3 50.06 -7.76 13.46
N THR A 4 49.98 -9.07 13.22
CA THR A 4 49.16 -9.62 12.14
C THR A 4 47.69 -9.56 12.54
N HIS A 5 46.92 -8.76 11.80
CA HIS A 5 45.46 -8.67 11.94
C HIS A 5 44.83 -10.00 11.52
N GLN A 6 44.18 -10.70 12.46
CA GLN A 6 43.39 -11.90 12.16
C GLN A 6 42.04 -11.42 11.61
N SER A 7 41.81 -11.59 10.31
CA SER A 7 40.50 -11.35 9.71
C SER A 7 39.53 -12.44 10.18
N ALA A 8 38.58 -12.09 11.04
CA ALA A 8 37.49 -12.98 11.41
C ALA A 8 36.52 -13.12 10.22
N GLY A 9 36.29 -14.35 9.77
CA GLY A 9 35.31 -14.68 8.74
C GLY A 9 33.92 -14.96 9.34
N PHE A 10 32.87 -14.66 8.59
CA PHE A 10 31.48 -14.94 8.97
C PHE A 10 31.18 -16.44 8.92
N THR A 11 30.45 -16.97 9.90
CA THR A 11 30.06 -18.39 9.88
C THR A 11 28.75 -18.61 9.12
N LEU A 12 28.60 -19.77 8.48
CA LEU A 12 27.33 -20.13 7.81
C LEU A 12 26.17 -20.25 8.80
N ILE A 13 26.45 -20.63 10.05
CA ILE A 13 25.43 -20.76 11.09
C ILE A 13 24.88 -19.40 11.52
N GLU A 14 25.72 -18.35 11.57
CA GLU A 14 25.25 -16.99 11.83
C GLU A 14 24.27 -16.54 10.74
N LEU A 15 24.56 -16.81 9.46
CA LEU A 15 23.65 -16.45 8.37
C LEU A 15 22.32 -17.22 8.46
N LEU A 16 22.39 -18.51 8.79
CA LEU A 16 21.22 -19.38 8.93
C LEU A 16 20.26 -18.90 10.02
N ILE A 17 20.78 -18.49 11.17
CA ILE A 17 19.95 -17.98 12.28
C ILE A 17 19.28 -16.66 11.87
N VAL A 18 20.01 -15.78 11.17
CA VAL A 18 19.47 -14.49 10.71
C VAL A 18 18.30 -14.71 9.74
N ILE A 19 18.46 -15.57 8.73
CA ILE A 19 17.35 -15.83 7.79
C ILE A 19 16.16 -16.50 8.47
N ALA A 20 16.40 -17.37 9.46
CA ALA A 20 15.33 -18.01 10.22
C ALA A 20 14.47 -16.96 10.95
N ILE A 21 15.11 -15.99 11.61
CA ILE A 21 14.40 -14.89 12.29
C ILE A 21 13.63 -14.03 11.28
N ILE A 22 14.25 -13.67 10.14
CA ILE A 22 13.58 -12.88 9.08
C ILE A 22 12.31 -13.58 8.59
N LEU A 23 12.37 -14.89 8.35
CA LEU A 23 11.22 -15.66 7.88
C LEU A 23 10.06 -15.68 8.90
N ILE A 24 10.38 -15.80 10.19
CA ILE A 24 9.37 -15.73 11.26
C ILE A 24 8.69 -14.35 11.28
N LEU A 25 9.46 -13.27 11.16
CA LEU A 25 8.91 -11.92 11.10
C LEU A 25 8.02 -11.70 9.87
N ILE A 26 8.46 -12.15 8.69
CA ILE A 26 7.69 -12.03 7.44
C ILE A 26 6.38 -12.82 7.54
N ALA A 27 6.40 -14.03 8.10
CA ALA A 27 5.21 -14.86 8.24
C ALA A 27 4.07 -14.14 8.99
N ILE A 28 4.41 -13.33 9.99
CA ILE A 28 3.44 -12.55 10.78
C ILE A 28 3.13 -11.21 10.10
N ALA A 29 4.14 -10.53 9.56
CA ALA A 29 4.01 -9.18 9.01
C ALA A 29 3.25 -9.14 7.68
N LEU A 30 3.50 -10.11 6.78
CA LEU A 30 2.96 -10.13 5.43
C LEU A 30 1.42 -10.16 5.36
N PRO A 31 0.68 -11.05 6.07
CA PRO A 31 -0.78 -11.05 6.00
C PRO A 31 -1.40 -9.75 6.51
N ASN A 32 -0.81 -9.17 7.56
CA ASN A 32 -1.25 -7.87 8.08
C ASN A 32 -1.00 -6.75 7.05
N PHE A 33 0.17 -6.75 6.41
CA PHE A 33 0.52 -5.79 5.37
C PHE A 33 -0.42 -5.87 4.16
N LEU A 34 -0.72 -7.06 3.65
CA LEU A 34 -1.66 -7.26 2.55
C LEU A 34 -3.07 -6.76 2.92
N SER A 35 -3.53 -7.07 4.12
CA SER A 35 -4.83 -6.61 4.62
C SER A 35 -4.87 -5.08 4.76
N ALA A 36 -3.77 -4.46 5.21
CA ALA A 36 -3.64 -3.00 5.29
C ALA A 36 -3.67 -2.34 3.91
N GLN A 37 -3.01 -2.93 2.90
CA GLN A 37 -3.06 -2.45 1.53
C GLN A 37 -4.48 -2.48 0.95
N ILE A 38 -5.23 -3.57 1.17
CA ILE A 38 -6.63 -3.68 0.70
C ILE A 38 -7.47 -2.60 1.38
N ARG A 39 -7.37 -2.44 2.71
CA ARG A 39 -8.06 -1.37 3.43
C ARG A 39 -7.72 0.01 2.88
N ALA A 40 -6.45 0.30 2.64
CA ALA A 40 -6.02 1.58 2.07
C ALA A 40 -6.64 1.85 0.68
N LYS A 41 -6.74 0.81 -0.18
CA LYS A 41 -7.40 0.93 -1.48
C LYS A 41 -8.89 1.21 -1.35
N VAL A 42 -9.59 0.51 -0.44
CA VAL A 42 -11.02 0.73 -0.18
C VAL A 42 -11.26 2.13 0.38
N THR A 43 -10.48 2.57 1.37
CA THR A 43 -10.57 3.92 1.95
C THR A 43 -10.31 5.00 0.90
N ARG A 44 -9.36 4.79 -0.01
CA ARG A 44 -9.12 5.72 -1.12
C ARG A 44 -10.33 5.80 -2.04
N ALA A 45 -10.87 4.66 -2.48
CA ALA A 45 -12.05 4.65 -3.35
C ALA A 45 -13.26 5.31 -2.66
N GLU A 46 -13.45 5.08 -1.36
CA GLU A 46 -14.50 5.76 -0.59
C GLU A 46 -14.30 7.28 -0.54
N ALA A 47 -13.07 7.75 -0.32
CA ALA A 47 -12.75 9.17 -0.33
C ALA A 47 -13.01 9.80 -1.71
N ASP A 48 -12.62 9.12 -2.78
CA ASP A 48 -12.85 9.58 -4.15
C ASP A 48 -14.36 9.68 -4.45
N LEU A 49 -15.15 8.67 -4.05
CA LEU A 49 -16.60 8.69 -4.20
C LEU A 49 -17.26 9.81 -3.39
N ARG A 50 -16.81 10.05 -2.16
CA ARG A 50 -17.30 11.16 -1.33
C ARG A 50 -16.99 12.50 -2.00
N SER A 51 -15.78 12.67 -2.53
CA SER A 51 -15.40 13.88 -3.27
C SER A 51 -16.28 14.10 -4.51
N LEU A 52 -16.55 13.05 -5.27
CA LEU A 52 -17.45 13.11 -6.43
C LEU A 52 -18.89 13.43 -6.02
N ALA A 53 -19.41 12.79 -4.98
CA ALA A 53 -20.75 13.07 -4.46
C ALA A 53 -20.89 14.53 -4.03
N THR A 54 -19.88 15.09 -3.35
CA THR A 54 -19.85 16.52 -2.99
C THR A 54 -19.83 17.42 -4.23
N ALA A 55 -19.04 17.08 -5.25
CA ALA A 55 -19.00 17.86 -6.49
C ALA A 55 -20.35 17.83 -7.25
N ILE A 56 -20.99 16.66 -7.27
CA ILE A 56 -22.32 16.49 -7.88
C ILE A 56 -23.38 17.28 -7.11
N GLU A 57 -23.35 17.25 -5.78
CA GLU A 57 -24.28 18.02 -4.94
C GLU A 57 -24.09 19.53 -5.11
N PHE A 58 -22.84 19.98 -5.26
CA PHE A 58 -22.52 21.35 -5.59
C PHE A 58 -23.11 21.75 -6.96
N PHE A 59 -22.89 20.94 -7.99
CA PHE A 59 -23.48 21.17 -9.31
C PHE A 59 -25.01 21.24 -9.27
N ARG A 60 -25.66 20.34 -8.52
CA ARG A 60 -27.12 20.36 -8.35
C ARG A 60 -27.59 21.64 -7.68
N THR A 61 -26.84 22.14 -6.70
CA THR A 61 -27.15 23.37 -5.99
C THR A 61 -27.08 24.60 -6.92
N GLU A 62 -26.12 24.62 -7.84
CA GLU A 62 -25.97 25.71 -8.82
C GLU A 62 -26.97 25.62 -9.98
N HIS A 63 -27.24 24.43 -10.49
CA HIS A 63 -28.00 24.23 -11.73
C HIS A 63 -29.42 23.67 -11.54
N ALA A 64 -29.85 23.39 -10.29
CA ALA A 64 -31.14 22.81 -9.93
C ALA A 64 -31.45 21.42 -10.52
N HIS A 65 -30.48 20.75 -11.13
CA HIS A 65 -30.59 19.39 -11.66
C HIS A 65 -29.27 18.63 -11.52
N TYR A 66 -29.32 17.30 -11.51
CA TYR A 66 -28.13 16.46 -11.46
C TYR A 66 -27.40 16.43 -12.82
N PRO A 67 -26.06 16.27 -12.84
CA PRO A 67 -25.32 16.15 -14.08
C PRO A 67 -25.76 14.88 -14.82
N VAL A 68 -26.19 15.05 -16.07
CA VAL A 68 -26.53 13.94 -16.96
C VAL A 68 -25.23 13.41 -17.59
N GLY A 69 -25.10 12.09 -17.64
CA GLY A 69 -23.93 11.46 -18.26
C GLY A 69 -23.83 11.86 -19.73
N THR A 70 -22.63 12.21 -20.18
CA THR A 70 -22.35 12.37 -21.61
C THR A 70 -22.25 10.97 -22.21
N ASP A 71 -23.36 10.49 -22.76
CA ASP A 71 -23.37 9.41 -23.73
C ASP A 71 -22.49 9.84 -24.92
N ASN A 72 -21.42 9.07 -25.20
CA ASN A 72 -20.52 9.29 -26.32
C ASN A 72 -20.79 8.35 -27.51
N SER A 73 -22.01 7.83 -27.66
CA SER A 73 -22.50 7.05 -28.82
C SER A 73 -22.88 7.94 -29.99
N SER A 74 -22.03 8.89 -30.36
CA SER A 74 -22.12 9.61 -31.62
C SER A 74 -21.29 8.92 -32.69
N SER A 75 -21.77 7.76 -33.18
CA SER A 75 -21.70 7.23 -34.57
C SER A 75 -22.38 5.88 -34.66
#